data_AF-A0A494XTT1-F1
#
_entry.id   AF-A0A494XTT1-F1
#
_cell.length_a   1.000
_cell.length_b   1.000
_cell.length_c   1.000
_cell.angle_alpha   90.00
_cell.angle_beta   90.00
_cell.angle_gamma   90.00
#
_symmetry.space_group_name_H-M   'P 1'
#
loop_
_entity.id
_entity.type
_entity.pdbx_description
1 polymer ?
#
loop_
_entity_poly.entity_id
_entity_poly.type
_entity_poly.pdbx_seq_one_letter_code
_entity_poly.pdbx_strand_id
1 'polypeptide(L)'
;MNKIEIQDPKVASKIIAANAENEKRKAELGFLGKFFGSGENVRLYIVGTIALGILLIALVYTLTPEKYRSADFGLKDLWTLVVLPVESTIIGYLIGSRSKETGG
;
A
#
# COMPACT_ATOMS: atom_id res chain seq x y z
N MET A 1 -25.30 23.68 16.67
CA MET A 1 -25.42 22.31 17.22
C MET A 1 -26.73 21.71 16.75
N ASN A 2 -26.72 20.86 15.72
CA ASN A 2 -27.94 20.18 15.25
C ASN A 2 -28.10 18.85 15.99
N LYS A 3 -29.13 18.77 16.83
CA LYS A 3 -29.62 17.53 17.45
C LYS A 3 -30.22 16.67 16.34
N ILE A 4 -29.60 15.52 16.07
CA ILE A 4 -30.24 14.46 15.28
C ILE A 4 -31.23 13.78 16.23
N GLU A 5 -32.51 14.08 16.07
CA GLU A 5 -33.61 13.35 16.73
C GLU A 5 -33.67 11.95 16.14
N ILE A 6 -33.16 10.97 16.88
CA ILE A 6 -33.23 9.55 16.52
C ILE A 6 -34.65 9.08 16.87
N GLN A 7 -35.54 9.08 15.88
CA GLN A 7 -36.95 8.66 16.07
C GLN A 7 -37.17 7.14 16.07
N ASP A 8 -36.16 6.31 15.78
CA ASP A 8 -36.38 4.87 15.59
C ASP A 8 -35.29 3.98 16.25
N PRO A 9 -35.63 3.21 17.31
CA PRO A 9 -34.67 2.39 18.05
C PRO A 9 -34.04 1.27 17.21
N LYS A 10 -34.67 0.87 16.08
CA LYS A 10 -34.12 -0.09 15.11
C LYS A 10 -32.98 0.49 14.27
N VAL A 11 -33.01 1.80 14.03
CA VAL A 11 -31.96 2.50 13.26
C VAL A 11 -30.75 2.76 14.17
N ALA A 12 -30.99 3.14 15.43
CA ALA A 12 -29.95 3.31 16.43
C ALA A 12 -29.13 2.02 16.64
N SER A 13 -29.81 0.88 16.76
CA SER A 13 -29.16 -0.43 16.96
C SER A 13 -28.38 -0.90 15.73
N LYS A 14 -28.85 -0.62 14.50
CA LYS A 14 -28.07 -0.84 13.28
C LYS A 14 -26.82 0.04 13.21
N ILE A 15 -26.91 1.31 13.61
CA ILE A 15 -25.77 2.23 13.63
C ILE A 15 -24.74 1.80 14.69
N ILE A 16 -25.20 1.38 15.87
CA ILE A 16 -24.33 0.90 16.95
C ILE A 16 -23.62 -0.40 16.55
N ALA A 17 -24.34 -1.34 15.91
CA ALA A 17 -23.75 -2.59 15.42
C ALA A 17 -22.72 -2.35 14.31
N ALA A 18 -23.02 -1.45 13.35
CA ALA A 18 -22.10 -1.09 12.28
C ALA A 18 -20.85 -0.35 12.81
N ASN A 19 -21.00 0.50 13.82
CA ASN A 19 -19.86 1.17 14.47
C ASN A 19 -18.99 0.19 15.26
N ALA A 20 -19.59 -0.77 15.97
CA ALA A 20 -18.84 -1.79 16.71
C ALA A 20 -18.04 -2.72 15.78
N GLU A 21 -18.58 -3.06 14.61
CA GLU A 21 -17.88 -3.84 13.59
C GLU A 21 -16.71 -3.06 12.95
N ASN A 22 -16.91 -1.76 12.70
CA ASN A 22 -15.86 -0.87 12.21
C ASN A 22 -14.75 -0.64 13.23
N GLU A 23 -15.07 -0.51 14.52
CA GLU A 23 -14.07 -0.41 15.59
C GLU A 23 -13.27 -1.69 15.76
N LYS A 24 -13.91 -2.87 15.66
CA LYS A 24 -13.20 -4.16 15.65
C LYS A 24 -12.25 -4.27 14.45
N ARG A 25 -12.71 -3.92 13.24
CA ARG A 25 -11.83 -3.87 12.06
C ARG A 25 -10.65 -2.91 12.24
N LYS A 26 -10.86 -1.73 12.82
CA LYS A 26 -9.76 -0.79 13.13
C LYS A 26 -8.82 -1.29 14.22
N ALA A 27 -9.31 -2.08 15.18
CA ALA A 27 -8.50 -2.70 16.22
C ALA A 27 -7.65 -3.86 15.69
N GLU A 28 -8.14 -4.57 14.67
CA GLU A 28 -7.42 -5.65 13.97
C GLU A 28 -6.41 -5.12 12.93
N LEU A 29 -6.52 -3.85 12.54
CA LEU A 29 -5.49 -3.19 11.74
C LEU A 29 -4.23 -2.99 12.57
N GLY A 30 -3.29 -3.91 12.42
CA GLY A 30 -1.91 -3.75 12.87
C GLY A 30 -1.23 -2.51 12.28
N PHE A 31 0.06 -2.30 12.57
CA PHE A 31 0.78 -1.08 12.17
C PHE A 31 0.64 -0.74 10.67
N LEU A 32 0.75 -1.74 9.80
CA LEU A 32 0.60 -1.58 8.35
C LEU A 32 -0.85 -1.23 7.95
N GLY A 33 -1.84 -1.81 8.63
CA GLY A 33 -3.25 -1.51 8.39
C GLY A 33 -3.67 -0.11 8.85
N LYS A 34 -2.99 0.46 9.85
CA LYS A 34 -3.20 1.87 10.24
C LYS A 34 -2.64 2.85 9.22
N PHE A 35 -1.52 2.52 8.59
CA PHE A 35 -0.84 3.42 7.64
C PHE A 35 -1.44 3.33 6.23
N PHE A 36 -1.76 2.13 5.76
CA PHE A 36 -2.31 1.90 4.42
C PHE A 36 -3.83 1.75 4.38
N GLY A 37 -4.48 1.70 5.55
CA GLY A 37 -5.93 1.51 5.71
C GLY A 37 -6.34 0.03 5.77
N SER A 38 -7.67 -0.20 5.85
CA SER A 38 -8.30 -1.51 5.69
C SER A 38 -9.09 -1.55 4.39
N GLY A 39 -8.82 -2.50 3.51
CA GLY A 39 -9.55 -2.66 2.26
C GLY A 39 -8.82 -3.52 1.24
N GLU A 40 -9.50 -3.81 0.14
CA GLU A 40 -9.00 -4.65 -0.94
C GLU A 40 -7.76 -4.05 -1.64
N ASN A 41 -7.73 -2.71 -1.70
CA ASN A 41 -6.65 -1.91 -2.31
C ASN A 41 -5.40 -1.74 -1.43
N VAL A 42 -5.43 -2.16 -0.15
CA VAL A 42 -4.29 -2.01 0.78
C VAL A 42 -3.04 -2.71 0.24
N ARG A 43 -3.22 -3.89 -0.35
CA ARG A 43 -2.11 -4.63 -1.00
C ARG A 43 -1.50 -3.82 -2.14
N LEU A 44 -2.33 -3.14 -2.93
CA LEU A 44 -1.89 -2.28 -4.03
C LEU A 44 -1.08 -1.08 -3.49
N TYR A 45 -1.51 -0.47 -2.40
CA TYR A 45 -0.81 0.66 -1.78
C TYR A 45 0.54 0.27 -1.17
N ILE A 46 0.62 -0.89 -0.49
CA ILE A 46 1.87 -1.41 0.04
C ILE A 46 2.86 -1.66 -1.11
N VAL A 47 2.41 -2.37 -2.14
CA VAL A 47 3.23 -2.69 -3.31
C VAL A 47 3.69 -1.43 -4.05
N GLY A 48 2.79 -0.48 -4.28
CA GLY A 48 3.14 0.80 -4.92
C GLY A 48 4.12 1.64 -4.10
N THR A 49 4.02 1.60 -2.77
CA THR A 49 4.96 2.32 -1.88
C THR A 49 6.35 1.70 -1.91
N ILE A 50 6.44 0.37 -1.99
CA ILE A 50 7.72 -0.34 -2.14
C ILE A 50 8.37 0.04 -3.50
N ALA A 51 7.60 0.00 -4.59
CA ALA A 51 8.08 0.40 -5.91
C ALA A 51 8.63 1.85 -5.89
N LEU A 52 7.81 2.78 -5.38
CA LEU A 52 8.19 4.18 -5.27
C LEU A 52 9.46 4.36 -4.42
N GLY A 53 9.57 3.67 -3.29
CA GLY A 53 10.74 3.72 -2.43
C GLY A 53 12.01 3.23 -3.12
N ILE A 54 11.93 2.13 -3.86
CA ILE A 54 13.07 1.59 -4.63
C ILE A 54 13.47 2.55 -5.73
N LEU A 55 12.51 3.13 -6.46
CA LEU A 55 12.81 4.12 -7.51
C LEU A 55 13.45 5.39 -6.94
N LEU A 56 13.00 5.86 -5.77
CA LEU A 56 13.62 7.00 -5.10
C LEU A 56 15.05 6.70 -4.66
N ILE A 57 15.29 5.51 -4.07
CA ILE A 57 16.65 5.07 -3.70
C ILE A 57 17.52 4.96 -4.95
N ALA A 58 16.99 4.40 -6.03
CA ALA A 58 17.72 4.24 -7.28
C ALA A 58 18.05 5.59 -7.92
N LEU A 59 17.12 6.54 -7.87
CA LEU A 59 17.35 7.91 -8.35
C LEU A 59 18.46 8.58 -7.54
N VAL A 60 18.37 8.56 -6.21
CA VAL A 60 19.40 9.14 -5.33
C VAL A 60 20.76 8.51 -5.65
N TYR A 61 20.82 7.18 -5.74
CA TYR A 61 22.05 6.46 -6.05
C TYR A 61 22.61 6.78 -7.44
N THR A 62 21.73 7.04 -8.42
CA THR A 62 22.10 7.46 -9.77
C THR A 62 22.70 8.85 -9.80
N LEU A 63 22.13 9.78 -9.01
CA LEU A 63 22.63 11.15 -8.87
C LEU A 63 23.87 11.25 -7.99
N THR A 64 24.14 10.27 -7.13
CA THR A 64 25.36 10.23 -6.30
C THR A 64 26.61 10.14 -7.19
N PRO A 65 27.57 11.08 -7.05
CA PRO A 65 28.84 11.04 -7.78
C PRO A 65 29.60 9.73 -7.56
N GLU A 66 30.32 9.27 -8.58
CA GLU A 66 31.04 7.98 -8.56
C GLU A 66 32.03 7.86 -7.40
N LYS A 67 32.66 8.97 -6.99
CA LYS A 67 33.56 9.03 -5.82
C LYS A 67 32.90 8.68 -4.48
N TYR A 68 31.57 8.72 -4.38
CA TYR A 68 30.81 8.35 -3.18
C TYR A 68 30.01 7.06 -3.38
N ARG A 69 30.16 6.41 -4.54
CA ARG A 69 29.50 5.15 -4.86
C ARG A 69 30.36 3.99 -4.36
N SER A 70 29.71 2.88 -4.04
CA SER A 70 30.42 1.64 -3.72
C SER A 70 31.25 1.19 -4.93
N ALA A 71 32.47 0.69 -4.68
CA ALA A 71 33.30 0.09 -5.73
C ALA A 71 32.77 -1.29 -6.16
N ASP A 72 32.17 -2.02 -5.22
CA ASP A 72 31.69 -3.40 -5.43
C ASP A 72 30.26 -3.48 -5.97
N PHE A 73 29.53 -2.36 -5.95
CA PHE A 73 28.16 -2.30 -6.41
C PHE A 73 28.02 -1.10 -7.33
N GLY A 74 27.89 -1.35 -8.63
CA GLY A 74 27.81 -0.30 -9.63
C GLY A 74 26.39 0.19 -9.87
N LEU A 75 26.28 1.23 -10.69
CA LEU A 75 24.98 1.70 -11.19
C LEU A 75 24.25 0.60 -11.97
N LYS A 76 25.00 -0.12 -12.82
CA LYS A 76 24.47 -1.23 -13.59
C LYS A 76 23.88 -2.30 -12.67
N ASP A 77 24.61 -2.69 -11.64
CA ASP A 77 24.20 -3.75 -10.72
C ASP A 77 22.95 -3.38 -9.95
N LEU A 78 22.84 -2.13 -9.47
CA LEU A 78 21.61 -1.61 -8.87
C LEU A 78 20.41 -1.81 -9.80
N TRP A 79 20.52 -1.34 -11.04
CA TRP A 79 19.41 -1.39 -11.98
C TRP A 79 19.08 -2.83 -12.41
N THR A 80 20.08 -3.66 -12.70
CA THR A 80 19.86 -5.02 -13.22
C THR A 80 19.52 -6.04 -12.15
N LEU A 81 20.09 -5.94 -10.96
CA LEU A 81 19.90 -6.93 -9.89
C LEU A 81 18.76 -6.57 -8.94
N VAL A 82 18.45 -5.28 -8.78
CA VAL A 82 17.46 -4.82 -7.79
C VAL A 82 16.26 -4.18 -8.47
N VAL A 83 16.46 -3.08 -9.20
CA VAL A 83 15.33 -2.28 -9.69
C VAL A 83 14.50 -3.06 -10.70
N LEU A 84 15.11 -3.59 -11.76
CA LEU A 84 14.38 -4.28 -12.81
C LEU A 84 13.62 -5.52 -12.33
N PRO A 85 14.21 -6.44 -11.53
CA PRO A 85 13.48 -7.60 -11.03
C PRO A 85 12.31 -7.23 -10.12
N VAL A 86 12.51 -6.25 -9.22
CA VAL A 86 11.46 -5.84 -8.29
C VAL A 86 10.33 -5.14 -9.02
N GLU A 87 10.63 -4.17 -9.90
CA GLU A 87 9.60 -3.49 -10.70
C GLU A 87 8.85 -4.47 -11.60
N SER A 88 9.54 -5.41 -12.25
CA SER A 88 8.89 -6.44 -13.08
C SER A 88 7.95 -7.34 -12.26
N THR A 89 8.36 -7.72 -11.05
CA THR A 89 7.53 -8.51 -10.13
C THR A 89 6.28 -7.73 -9.71
N ILE A 90 6.44 -6.44 -9.41
CA ILE A 90 5.35 -5.56 -9.03
C ILE A 90 4.37 -5.37 -10.18
N ILE A 91 4.85 -5.09 -11.40
CA ILE A 91 4.02 -4.95 -12.59
C ILE A 91 3.27 -6.27 -12.86
N GLY A 92 3.96 -7.42 -12.80
CA GLY A 92 3.34 -8.73 -12.95
C GLY A 92 2.25 -8.98 -11.91
N TYR A 93 2.50 -8.62 -10.65
CA TYR A 93 1.50 -8.69 -9.58
C TYR A 93 0.28 -7.80 -9.87
N LEU A 94 0.49 -6.54 -10.28
CA LEU A 94 -0.59 -5.60 -10.58
C LEU A 94 -1.44 -6.02 -11.77
N ILE A 95 -0.82 -6.58 -12.83
CA ILE A 95 -1.54 -7.12 -13.99
C ILE A 95 -2.36 -8.34 -13.56
N GLY A 96 -1.75 -9.27 -12.83
CA GLY A 96 -2.43 -10.48 -12.35
C GLY A 96 -3.57 -10.18 -11.38
N SER A 97 -3.43 -9.18 -10.51
CA SER A 97 -4.47 -8.79 -9.57
C SER A 97 -5.69 -8.18 -10.29
N ARG A 98 -5.48 -7.33 -11.31
CA ARG A 98 -6.59 -6.78 -12.12
C ARG A 98 -7.27 -7.83 -12.98
N SER A 99 -6.53 -8.81 -13.53
CA SER A 99 -7.13 -9.88 -14.34
C SER A 99 -8.13 -10.75 -13.54
N LYS A 100 -7.95 -10.86 -12.22
CA LYS A 100 -8.91 -11.56 -11.34
C LYS A 100 -10.20 -10.77 -11.11
N GLU A 101 -10.16 -9.44 -11.20
CA GLU A 101 -11.34 -8.59 -11.01
C GLU A 101 -12.20 -8.51 -12.28
N THR A 102 -11.59 -8.53 -13.48
CA THR A 102 -12.31 -8.40 -14.76
C THR A 102 -12.87 -9.73 -15.31
N GLY A 103 -12.43 -10.87 -14.77
CA GLY A 103 -12.78 -12.21 -15.26
C GLY A 103 -13.92 -12.92 -14.52
N GLY A 104 -14.72 -12.19 -13.73
CA GLY A 104 -15.88 -12.70 -12.99
C GLY A 104 -17.19 -12.49 -13.71
#